data_AF-A0A2P2MJ34-F1
#
_entry.id   AF-A0A2P2MJ34-F1
#
_cell.length_a   1.000
_cell.length_b   1.000
_cell.length_c   1.000
_cell.angle_alpha   90.00
_cell.angle_beta   90.00
_cell.angle_gamma   90.00
#
_symmetry.space_group_name_H-M   'P 1'
#
loop_
_entity.id
_entity.type
_entity.pdbx_description
1 polymer ?
#
loop_
_entity_poly.entity_id
_entity_poly.type
_entity_poly.pdbx_seq_one_letter_code
_entity_poly.pdbx_strand_id
1 'polypeptide(L)'
;MMLDCKRAVTLLIQNKDLISPSKVVSQLLAARNKCDSRYFLHLYLHSLFEMKPHAGRDFHDMQVELYADYDPKMLIPFLRSSQHYTLEKAYDVCVKRDLLREQVFVLGRMGNSKKALAVIINKLGDIEEAVEFVSMQHDDDLWEELVKQCLNKPEMVGVLLEHTVGNLDPLHIVNMVPNGLEIPRLRDRLVKIITDYRTETSLRHGCNDILKADCVNLLVKCFNEAKRGICISNEEEGAQMQRDRSRDSQATERTVITRTVEVKSKTRGDARCCVCFDPLSVQNVSVIAFFCCHAYHMDCLVDSMHTFSSKKEAGVTLREQLSGYGEDEDDDDSDDNHSSVPRLRCILCTTAAG
;
A
#
# COMPACT_ATOMS: atom_id res chain seq x y z
N MET A 1 41.76 -27.72 26.24
CA MET A 1 40.75 -26.70 26.61
C MET A 1 40.10 -26.20 25.34
N MET A 2 38.83 -26.55 25.09
CA MET A 2 38.07 -25.90 24.02
C MET A 2 37.62 -24.54 24.53
N LEU A 3 38.11 -23.46 23.93
CA LEU A 3 37.68 -22.10 24.25
C LEU A 3 36.23 -21.94 23.77
N ASP A 4 35.35 -21.46 24.64
CA ASP A 4 34.00 -21.04 24.22
C ASP A 4 34.13 -19.73 23.42
N CYS A 5 34.10 -19.90 22.11
CA CYS A 5 34.41 -18.84 21.15
C CYS A 5 33.38 -17.72 21.19
N LYS A 6 32.11 -18.04 21.49
CA LYS A 6 31.05 -17.03 21.59
C LYS A 6 31.27 -16.15 22.82
N ARG A 7 31.51 -16.76 23.98
CA ARG A 7 31.76 -16.00 25.22
C ARG A 7 33.05 -15.19 25.18
N ALA A 8 34.13 -15.75 24.62
CA ALA A 8 35.40 -15.05 24.49
C ALA A 8 35.27 -13.80 23.60
N VAL A 9 34.54 -13.91 22.50
CA VAL A 9 34.29 -12.81 21.58
C VAL A 9 33.38 -11.74 22.21
N THR A 10 32.33 -12.12 22.95
CA THR A 10 31.49 -11.17 23.70
C THR A 10 32.32 -10.38 24.73
N LEU A 11 33.23 -11.04 25.45
CA LEU A 11 34.11 -10.39 26.43
C LEU A 11 35.10 -9.41 25.78
N LEU A 12 35.65 -9.75 24.61
CA LEU A 12 36.53 -8.84 23.85
C LEU A 12 35.78 -7.62 23.31
N ILE A 13 34.50 -7.79 22.98
CA ILE A 13 33.62 -6.71 22.50
C ILE A 13 33.14 -5.81 23.65
N GLN A 14 33.01 -6.35 24.86
CA GLN A 14 32.68 -5.57 26.07
C GLN A 14 33.87 -4.74 26.55
N ASN A 15 35.11 -5.18 26.31
CA ASN A 15 36.34 -4.49 26.72
C ASN A 15 37.02 -3.69 25.59
N LYS A 16 36.23 -2.99 24.76
CA LYS A 16 36.71 -2.21 23.60
C LYS A 16 37.62 -1.04 23.96
N ASP A 17 37.45 -0.45 25.15
CA ASP A 17 38.22 0.71 25.60
C ASP A 17 39.67 0.33 25.98
N LEU A 18 39.90 -0.95 26.30
CA LEU A 18 41.21 -1.49 26.64
C LEU A 18 41.88 -2.21 25.47
N ILE A 19 41.09 -2.78 24.55
CA ILE A 19 41.60 -3.57 23.42
C ILE A 19 40.96 -3.10 22.12
N SER A 20 41.72 -2.32 21.34
CA SER A 20 41.29 -1.86 20.03
C SER A 20 41.10 -3.05 19.06
N PRO A 21 40.05 -3.04 18.21
CA PRO A 21 39.82 -4.10 17.22
C PRO A 21 41.04 -4.39 16.33
N SER A 22 41.83 -3.36 16.00
CA SER A 22 43.08 -3.50 15.24
C SER A 22 44.14 -4.36 15.94
N LYS A 23 44.28 -4.28 17.26
CA LYS A 23 45.19 -5.13 18.03
C LYS A 23 44.73 -6.58 18.04
N VAL A 24 43.43 -6.83 18.20
CA VAL A 24 42.86 -8.19 18.19
C VAL A 24 43.07 -8.85 16.83
N VAL A 25 42.71 -8.14 15.75
CA VAL A 25 42.87 -8.64 14.37
C VAL A 25 44.35 -8.90 14.06
N SER A 26 45.26 -8.00 14.45
CA SER A 26 46.70 -8.17 14.21
C SER A 26 47.28 -9.37 14.97
N GLN A 27 46.85 -9.61 16.22
CA GLN A 27 47.28 -10.76 17.01
C GLN A 27 46.71 -12.08 16.47
N LEU A 28 45.46 -12.10 16.01
CA LEU A 28 44.85 -13.27 15.39
C LEU A 28 45.51 -13.60 14.03
N LEU A 29 45.88 -12.57 13.26
CA LEU A 29 46.65 -12.73 12.03
C LEU A 29 48.09 -13.20 12.29
N ALA A 30 48.74 -12.72 13.35
CA ALA A 30 50.07 -13.17 13.75
C ALA A 30 50.07 -14.62 14.27
N ALA A 31 48.96 -15.08 14.86
CA ALA A 31 48.75 -16.45 15.30
C ALA A 31 48.47 -17.46 14.17
N ARG A 32 48.79 -17.12 12.91
CA ARG A 32 48.51 -17.83 11.64
C ARG A 32 48.84 -19.32 11.59
N ASN A 33 49.58 -19.86 12.56
CA ASN A 33 50.02 -21.24 12.62
C ASN A 33 48.95 -22.24 13.09
N LYS A 34 47.71 -21.81 13.39
CA LYS A 34 46.59 -22.70 13.71
C LYS A 34 45.46 -22.54 12.69
N CYS A 35 45.00 -23.67 12.14
CA CYS A 35 43.97 -23.76 11.10
C CYS A 35 42.67 -22.98 11.43
N ASP A 36 42.42 -22.72 12.72
CA ASP A 36 41.20 -22.09 13.22
C ASP A 36 41.28 -20.56 13.34
N SER A 37 42.44 -19.93 13.11
CA SER A 37 42.60 -18.48 13.35
C SER A 37 41.72 -17.61 12.45
N ARG A 38 41.51 -18.04 11.20
CA ARG A 38 40.62 -17.36 10.24
C ARG A 38 39.14 -17.53 10.60
N TYR A 39 38.75 -18.69 11.12
CA TYR A 39 37.40 -18.92 11.63
C TYR A 39 37.11 -18.05 12.86
N PHE A 40 38.05 -17.95 13.81
CA PHE A 40 37.89 -17.07 14.96
C PHE A 40 37.88 -15.59 14.59
N LEU A 41 38.65 -15.20 13.58
CA LEU A 41 38.62 -13.85 13.02
C LEU A 41 37.25 -13.53 12.41
N HIS A 42 36.66 -14.47 11.66
CA HIS A 42 35.30 -14.33 11.14
C HIS A 42 34.28 -14.14 12.27
N LEU A 43 34.29 -14.99 13.29
CA LEU A 43 33.35 -14.90 14.43
C LEU A 43 33.49 -13.58 15.20
N TYR A 44 34.73 -13.10 15.39
CA TYR A 44 35.01 -11.82 16.03
C TYR A 44 34.51 -10.64 15.19
N LEU A 45 34.77 -10.63 13.88
CA LEU A 45 34.32 -9.54 13.00
C LEU A 45 32.80 -9.54 12.80
N HIS A 46 32.17 -10.72 12.72
CA HIS A 46 30.71 -10.84 12.61
C HIS A 46 30.00 -10.24 13.84
N SER A 47 30.39 -10.66 15.04
CA SER A 47 29.84 -10.12 16.29
C SER A 47 30.21 -8.65 16.53
N LEU A 48 31.39 -8.20 16.06
CA LEU A 48 31.74 -6.78 16.06
C LEU A 48 30.78 -5.98 15.18
N PHE A 49 30.43 -6.53 14.01
CA PHE A 49 29.50 -5.94 13.06
C PHE A 49 28.07 -5.85 13.61
N GLU A 50 27.56 -6.92 14.23
CA GLU A 50 26.24 -6.94 14.87
C GLU A 50 26.11 -5.86 15.97
N MET A 51 27.19 -5.62 16.73
CA MET A 51 27.16 -4.67 17.83
C MET A 51 27.43 -3.22 17.39
N LYS A 52 28.37 -3.01 16.46
CA LYS A 52 28.73 -1.69 15.91
C LYS A 52 29.19 -1.81 14.46
N PRO A 53 28.32 -1.51 13.47
CA PRO A 53 28.65 -1.60 12.04
C PRO A 53 29.84 -0.74 11.59
N HIS A 54 30.21 0.29 12.36
CA HIS A 54 31.31 1.21 12.05
C HIS A 54 32.64 0.88 12.76
N ALA A 55 32.67 -0.06 13.69
CA ALA A 55 33.89 -0.37 14.44
C ALA A 55 34.89 -1.22 13.63
N GLY A 56 34.43 -1.84 12.53
CA GLY A 56 35.21 -2.73 11.67
C GLY A 56 35.51 -2.17 10.27
N ARG A 57 35.38 -0.85 10.04
CA ARG A 57 35.49 -0.23 8.70
C ARG A 57 36.71 -0.69 7.91
N ASP A 58 37.88 -0.68 8.54
CA ASP A 58 39.15 -1.04 7.92
C ASP A 58 39.26 -2.55 7.61
N PHE A 59 38.41 -3.37 8.22
CA PHE A 59 38.39 -4.82 8.09
C PHE A 59 37.24 -5.34 7.23
N HIS A 60 36.40 -4.48 6.65
CA HIS A 60 35.26 -4.91 5.85
C HIS A 60 35.70 -5.64 4.57
N ASP A 61 36.80 -5.23 3.92
CA ASP A 61 37.39 -5.96 2.79
C ASP A 61 37.76 -7.41 3.18
N MET A 62 38.46 -7.56 4.32
CA MET A 62 38.83 -8.87 4.87
C MET A 62 37.61 -9.69 5.28
N GLN A 63 36.58 -9.00 5.80
CA GLN A 63 35.36 -9.63 6.26
C GLN A 63 34.55 -10.23 5.09
N VAL A 64 34.58 -9.61 3.91
CA VAL A 64 33.99 -10.19 2.68
C VAL A 64 34.67 -11.50 2.31
N GLU A 65 36.00 -11.56 2.34
CA GLU A 65 36.75 -12.82 2.12
C GLU A 65 36.37 -13.90 3.12
N LEU A 66 36.25 -13.53 4.39
CA LEU A 66 35.90 -14.47 5.46
C LEU A 66 34.44 -14.95 5.37
N TYR A 67 33.49 -14.09 4.98
CA TYR A 67 32.12 -14.51 4.71
C TYR A 67 32.05 -15.46 3.52
N ALA A 68 32.77 -15.17 2.43
CA ALA A 68 32.83 -16.06 1.28
C ALA A 68 33.37 -17.46 1.62
N ASP A 69 34.26 -17.56 2.61
CA ASP A 69 34.90 -18.82 3.02
C ASP A 69 34.08 -19.63 4.05
N TYR A 70 33.47 -18.96 5.03
CA TYR A 70 32.87 -19.64 6.19
C TYR A 70 31.35 -19.53 6.27
N ASP A 71 30.75 -18.45 5.77
CA ASP A 71 29.29 -18.25 5.80
C ASP A 71 28.79 -17.38 4.62
N PRO A 72 28.63 -17.98 3.43
CA PRO A 72 28.15 -17.27 2.25
C PRO A 72 26.74 -16.67 2.43
N LYS A 73 25.90 -17.27 3.28
CA LYS A 73 24.51 -16.82 3.47
C LYS A 73 24.43 -15.44 4.11
N MET A 74 25.41 -15.11 4.95
CA MET A 74 25.50 -13.82 5.62
C MET A 74 26.20 -12.75 4.78
N LEU A 75 26.74 -13.11 3.60
CA LEU A 75 27.42 -12.18 2.72
C LEU A 75 26.48 -11.13 2.13
N ILE A 76 25.33 -11.50 1.57
CA ILE A 76 24.36 -10.53 1.00
C ILE A 76 23.83 -9.55 2.07
N PRO A 77 23.37 -10.01 3.26
CA PRO A 77 22.99 -9.10 4.34
C PRO A 77 24.10 -8.12 4.73
N PHE A 78 25.35 -8.60 4.78
CA PHE A 78 26.51 -7.74 5.06
C PHE A 78 26.77 -6.73 3.94
N LEU A 79 26.72 -7.14 2.68
CA LEU A 79 26.96 -6.26 1.52
C LEU A 79 25.85 -5.18 1.38
N ARG A 80 24.63 -5.46 1.84
CA ARG A 80 23.52 -4.50 1.91
C ARG A 80 23.72 -3.45 3.01
N SER A 81 24.23 -3.87 4.17
CA SER A 81 24.33 -3.04 5.37
C SER A 81 25.66 -2.26 5.46
N SER A 82 26.73 -2.78 4.88
CA SER A 82 28.04 -2.14 4.84
C SER A 82 28.23 -1.25 3.60
N GLN A 83 28.97 -0.15 3.75
CA GLN A 83 29.33 0.78 2.66
C GLN A 83 30.85 0.99 2.52
N HIS A 84 31.67 0.33 3.36
CA HIS A 84 33.10 0.62 3.47
C HIS A 84 34.01 -0.45 2.84
N TYR A 85 33.47 -1.33 2.00
CA TYR A 85 34.26 -2.32 1.26
C TYR A 85 34.48 -1.87 -0.18
N THR A 86 35.56 -2.35 -0.78
CA THR A 86 35.87 -2.11 -2.19
C THR A 86 35.09 -3.09 -3.08
N LEU A 87 34.22 -2.56 -3.93
CA LEU A 87 33.34 -3.37 -4.80
C LEU A 87 34.13 -4.30 -5.72
N GLU A 88 35.26 -3.84 -6.26
CA GLU A 88 36.12 -4.62 -7.16
C GLU A 88 36.72 -5.84 -6.46
N LYS A 89 37.28 -5.66 -5.25
CA LYS A 89 37.82 -6.79 -4.47
C LYS A 89 36.72 -7.76 -4.05
N ALA A 90 35.57 -7.23 -3.63
CA ALA A 90 34.42 -8.06 -3.30
C ALA A 90 33.97 -8.91 -4.50
N TYR A 91 33.94 -8.31 -5.69
CA TYR A 91 33.64 -9.03 -6.93
C TYR A 91 34.69 -10.12 -7.21
N ASP A 92 35.98 -9.81 -7.18
CA ASP A 92 37.05 -10.78 -7.43
C ASP A 92 37.01 -11.98 -6.49
N VAL A 93 36.69 -11.74 -5.21
CA VAL A 93 36.51 -12.80 -4.21
C VAL A 93 35.31 -13.66 -4.56
N CYS A 94 34.18 -13.05 -4.93
CA CYS A 94 33.00 -13.80 -5.33
C CYS A 94 33.22 -14.60 -6.63
N VAL A 95 34.01 -14.09 -7.58
CA VAL A 95 34.40 -14.82 -8.81
C VAL A 95 35.29 -16.02 -8.47
N LYS A 96 36.30 -15.86 -7.60
CA LYS A 96 37.21 -16.94 -7.20
C LYS A 96 36.50 -18.10 -6.48
N ARG A 97 35.37 -17.83 -5.83
CA ARG A 97 34.60 -18.79 -5.04
C ARG A 97 33.31 -19.25 -5.73
N ASP A 98 33.10 -18.85 -6.99
CA ASP A 98 31.89 -19.15 -7.78
C ASP A 98 30.57 -18.79 -7.07
N LEU A 99 30.56 -17.71 -6.29
CA LEU A 99 29.39 -17.17 -5.60
C LEU A 99 28.53 -16.32 -6.56
N LEU A 100 27.69 -16.98 -7.35
CA LEU A 100 26.99 -16.36 -8.48
C LEU A 100 25.96 -15.28 -8.06
N ARG A 101 25.17 -15.53 -7.01
CA ARG A 101 24.12 -14.59 -6.58
C ARG A 101 24.72 -13.33 -5.97
N GLU A 102 25.82 -13.49 -5.25
CA GLU A 102 26.60 -12.41 -4.65
C GLU A 102 27.35 -11.61 -5.72
N GLN A 103 27.89 -12.27 -6.75
CA GLN A 103 28.46 -11.59 -7.93
C GLN A 103 27.44 -10.64 -8.57
N VAL A 104 26.21 -11.12 -8.80
CA VAL A 104 25.12 -10.32 -9.39
C VAL A 104 24.78 -9.14 -8.50
N PHE A 105 24.69 -9.33 -7.19
CA PHE A 105 24.43 -8.25 -6.25
C PHE A 105 25.52 -7.17 -6.28
N VAL A 106 26.80 -7.57 -6.25
CA VAL A 106 27.93 -6.63 -6.32
C VAL A 106 27.96 -5.91 -7.67
N LEU A 107 27.75 -6.61 -8.79
CA LEU A 107 27.71 -6.01 -10.12
C LEU A 107 26.57 -5.00 -10.28
N GLY A 108 25.39 -5.29 -9.70
CA GLY A 108 24.28 -4.36 -9.63
C GLY A 108 24.66 -3.08 -8.87
N ARG A 109 25.35 -3.20 -7.72
CA ARG A 109 25.85 -2.04 -6.97
C ARG A 109 26.95 -1.25 -7.70
N MET A 110 27.74 -1.92 -8.54
CA MET A 110 28.76 -1.27 -9.39
C MET A 110 28.14 -0.53 -10.59
N GLY A 111 26.84 -0.70 -10.87
CA GLY A 111 26.20 -0.19 -12.08
C GLY A 111 26.53 -0.98 -13.35
N ASN A 112 27.16 -2.16 -13.21
CA ASN A 112 27.51 -3.02 -14.33
C ASN A 112 26.37 -4.00 -14.67
N SER A 113 25.16 -3.48 -14.87
CA SER A 113 23.92 -4.25 -15.02
C SER A 113 23.96 -5.26 -16.17
N LYS A 114 24.57 -4.90 -17.31
CA LYS A 114 24.73 -5.81 -18.47
C LYS A 114 25.60 -7.03 -18.14
N LYS A 115 26.68 -6.84 -17.39
CA LYS A 115 27.54 -7.95 -16.93
C LYS A 115 26.82 -8.80 -15.88
N ALA A 116 26.06 -8.17 -14.97
CA ALA A 116 25.26 -8.87 -13.99
C ALA A 116 24.25 -9.79 -14.67
N LEU A 117 23.50 -9.25 -15.64
CA LEU A 117 22.53 -9.99 -16.45
C LEU A 117 23.17 -11.16 -17.20
N ALA A 118 24.33 -10.94 -17.82
CA ALA A 118 25.07 -12.00 -18.50
C ALA A 118 25.51 -13.13 -17.54
N VAL A 119 25.85 -12.81 -16.28
CA VAL A 119 26.15 -13.83 -15.26
C VAL A 119 24.89 -14.62 -14.89
N ILE A 120 23.74 -13.96 -14.73
CA ILE A 120 22.47 -14.65 -14.44
C ILE A 120 22.11 -15.61 -15.58
N ILE A 121 22.06 -15.12 -16.82
CA ILE A 121 21.61 -15.89 -17.98
C ILE A 121 22.58 -17.03 -18.34
N ASN A 122 23.90 -16.80 -18.22
CA ASN A 122 24.88 -17.78 -18.68
C ASN A 122 25.38 -18.73 -17.60
N LYS A 123 25.45 -18.30 -16.34
CA LYS A 123 25.96 -19.13 -15.25
C LYS A 123 24.86 -19.68 -14.34
N LEU A 124 23.90 -18.85 -13.92
CA LEU A 124 22.78 -19.30 -13.08
C LEU A 124 21.73 -20.06 -13.90
N GLY A 125 21.45 -19.59 -15.12
CA GLY A 125 20.39 -20.14 -15.96
C GLY A 125 18.99 -19.87 -15.40
N ASP A 126 18.87 -19.00 -14.40
CA ASP A 126 17.62 -18.65 -13.74
C ASP A 126 17.03 -17.39 -14.39
N ILE A 127 15.92 -17.58 -15.12
CA ILE A 127 15.26 -16.51 -15.87
C ILE A 127 14.36 -15.70 -14.95
N GLU A 128 13.81 -16.32 -13.91
CA GLU A 128 12.94 -15.62 -12.96
C GLU A 128 13.76 -14.56 -12.22
N GLU A 129 14.96 -14.94 -11.73
CA GLU A 129 15.89 -13.99 -11.09
C GLU A 129 16.40 -12.93 -12.09
N ALA A 130 16.56 -13.28 -13.38
CA ALA A 130 16.93 -12.31 -14.42
C ALA A 130 15.82 -11.28 -14.67
N VAL A 131 14.57 -11.73 -14.82
CA VAL A 131 13.39 -10.88 -15.02
C VAL A 131 13.20 -9.97 -13.81
N GLU A 132 13.29 -10.50 -12.58
CA GLU A 132 13.20 -9.70 -11.36
C GLU A 132 14.30 -8.64 -11.31
N PHE A 133 15.55 -9.00 -11.64
CA PHE A 133 16.66 -8.05 -11.68
C PHE A 133 16.42 -6.91 -12.67
N VAL A 134 16.00 -7.21 -13.91
CA VAL A 134 15.74 -6.17 -14.92
C VAL A 134 14.54 -5.30 -14.54
N SER A 135 13.46 -5.89 -14.02
CA SER A 135 12.31 -5.15 -13.50
C SER A 135 12.71 -4.16 -12.40
N MET A 136 13.63 -4.54 -11.50
CA MET A 136 14.12 -3.65 -10.43
C MET A 136 15.00 -2.50 -10.94
N GLN A 137 15.70 -2.67 -12.06
CA GLN A 137 16.57 -1.62 -12.61
C GLN A 137 15.79 -0.54 -13.38
N HIS A 138 14.56 -0.83 -13.83
CA HIS A 138 13.74 0.08 -14.64
C HIS A 138 14.47 0.63 -15.88
N ASP A 139 15.26 -0.22 -16.55
CA ASP A 139 16.05 0.12 -17.74
C ASP A 139 15.59 -0.68 -18.97
N ASP A 140 15.03 0.02 -19.96
CA ASP A 140 14.50 -0.58 -21.19
C ASP A 140 15.63 -1.19 -22.06
N ASP A 141 16.83 -0.62 -22.04
CA ASP A 141 17.97 -1.16 -22.79
C ASP A 141 18.41 -2.52 -22.23
N LEU A 142 18.22 -2.73 -20.93
CA LEU A 142 18.55 -3.97 -20.24
C LEU A 142 17.52 -5.06 -20.55
N TRP A 143 16.25 -4.70 -20.77
CA TRP A 143 15.22 -5.60 -21.27
C TRP A 143 15.54 -6.11 -22.67
N GLU A 144 15.93 -5.22 -23.59
CA GLU A 144 16.34 -5.64 -24.92
C GLU A 144 17.54 -6.60 -24.87
N GLU A 145 18.50 -6.33 -23.98
CA GLU A 145 19.66 -7.20 -23.79
C GLU A 145 19.26 -8.58 -23.24
N LEU A 146 18.30 -8.65 -22.30
CA LEU A 146 17.75 -9.90 -21.79
C LEU A 146 17.08 -10.70 -22.92
N VAL A 147 16.26 -10.04 -23.74
CA VAL A 147 15.59 -10.69 -24.89
C VAL A 147 16.64 -11.21 -25.88
N LYS A 148 17.61 -10.37 -26.28
CA LYS A 148 18.69 -10.76 -27.21
C LYS A 148 19.48 -11.98 -26.70
N GLN A 149 19.82 -12.02 -25.42
CA GLN A 149 20.54 -13.16 -24.84
C GLN A 149 19.67 -14.43 -24.74
N CYS A 150 18.37 -14.27 -24.44
CA CYS A 150 17.44 -15.40 -24.39
C CYS A 150 17.15 -15.98 -25.78
N LEU A 151 17.13 -15.16 -26.84
CA LEU A 151 16.93 -15.64 -28.22
C LEU A 151 18.00 -16.66 -28.66
N ASN A 152 19.21 -16.56 -28.10
CA ASN A 152 20.28 -17.54 -28.37
C ASN A 152 20.02 -18.91 -27.71
N LYS A 153 19.03 -19.01 -26.80
CA LYS A 153 18.71 -20.22 -26.02
C LYS A 153 17.20 -20.50 -26.03
N PRO A 154 16.68 -21.36 -26.91
CA PRO A 154 15.25 -21.56 -27.12
C PRO A 154 14.48 -22.06 -25.87
N GLU A 155 15.14 -22.80 -24.99
CA GLU A 155 14.56 -23.25 -23.71
C GLU A 155 14.16 -22.07 -22.82
N MET A 156 14.97 -21.00 -22.86
CA MET A 156 14.80 -19.82 -22.02
C MET A 156 13.68 -18.90 -22.54
N VAL A 157 13.50 -18.80 -23.85
CA VAL A 157 12.47 -17.94 -24.47
C VAL A 157 11.08 -18.26 -23.95
N GLY A 158 10.74 -19.54 -23.81
CA GLY A 158 9.41 -19.90 -23.35
C GLY A 158 9.19 -19.64 -21.86
N VAL A 159 10.23 -19.71 -21.02
CA VAL A 159 10.13 -19.29 -19.60
C VAL A 159 10.04 -17.76 -19.52
N LEU A 160 10.82 -17.03 -20.33
CA LEU A 160 10.75 -15.58 -20.41
C LEU A 160 9.31 -15.13 -20.71
N LEU A 161 8.66 -15.73 -21.71
CA LEU A 161 7.26 -15.44 -22.06
C LEU A 161 6.26 -15.69 -20.91
N GLU A 162 6.51 -16.71 -20.07
CA GLU A 162 5.66 -17.00 -18.90
C GLU A 162 5.82 -15.97 -17.77
N HIS A 163 7.03 -15.44 -17.56
CA HIS A 163 7.35 -14.55 -16.43
C HIS A 163 7.36 -13.06 -16.78
N THR A 164 7.20 -12.69 -18.06
CA THR A 164 7.10 -11.29 -18.51
C THR A 164 5.70 -10.68 -18.36
N VAL A 165 4.71 -11.46 -17.89
CA VAL A 165 3.32 -11.01 -17.73
C VAL A 165 3.27 -9.78 -16.79
N GLY A 166 2.84 -8.64 -17.32
CA GLY A 166 2.64 -7.38 -16.58
C GLY A 166 3.78 -6.35 -16.71
N ASN A 167 5.00 -6.76 -17.06
CA ASN A 167 6.15 -5.84 -17.17
C ASN A 167 6.51 -5.49 -18.63
N LEU A 168 6.28 -6.42 -19.57
CA LEU A 168 6.63 -6.24 -20.97
C LEU A 168 5.53 -6.78 -21.87
N ASP A 169 5.30 -6.12 -23.01
CA ASP A 169 4.28 -6.56 -23.98
C ASP A 169 4.70 -7.91 -24.60
N PRO A 170 3.94 -9.00 -24.40
CA PRO A 170 4.25 -10.29 -25.00
C PRO A 170 4.36 -10.23 -26.53
N LEU A 171 3.65 -9.31 -27.19
CA LEU A 171 3.74 -9.11 -28.64
C LEU A 171 5.12 -8.66 -29.08
N HIS A 172 5.81 -7.85 -28.27
CA HIS A 172 7.16 -7.39 -28.56
C HIS A 172 8.15 -8.55 -28.62
N ILE A 173 8.07 -9.47 -27.65
CA ILE A 173 8.92 -10.66 -27.60
C ILE A 173 8.64 -11.56 -28.79
N VAL A 174 7.36 -11.84 -29.07
CA VAL A 174 6.94 -12.69 -30.19
C VAL A 174 7.45 -12.15 -31.53
N ASN A 175 7.41 -10.83 -31.74
CA ASN A 175 7.92 -10.20 -32.97
C ASN A 175 9.44 -10.28 -33.13
N MET A 176 10.19 -10.43 -32.02
CA MET A 176 11.64 -10.57 -32.05
C MET A 176 12.13 -12.01 -32.24
N VAL A 177 11.27 -13.02 -32.05
CA VAL A 177 11.66 -14.42 -32.23
C VAL A 177 11.88 -14.72 -33.72
N PRO A 178 13.08 -15.21 -34.12
CA PRO A 178 13.33 -15.56 -35.51
C PRO A 178 12.48 -16.77 -35.95
N ASN A 179 12.00 -16.70 -37.20
CA ASN A 179 11.20 -17.76 -37.80
C ASN A 179 12.01 -19.07 -37.90
N GLY A 180 11.45 -20.17 -37.38
CA GLY A 180 12.09 -21.49 -37.38
C GLY A 180 12.78 -21.88 -36.07
N LEU A 181 12.73 -21.06 -35.03
CA LEU A 181 13.20 -21.43 -33.69
C LEU A 181 12.21 -22.41 -33.03
N GLU A 182 12.65 -23.64 -32.76
CA GLU A 182 11.86 -24.63 -32.02
C GLU A 182 11.84 -24.29 -30.52
N ILE A 183 10.78 -23.64 -30.07
CA ILE A 183 10.57 -23.36 -28.64
C ILE A 183 9.78 -24.52 -28.01
N PRO A 184 10.35 -25.21 -27.01
CA PRO A 184 9.66 -26.30 -26.33
C PRO A 184 8.37 -25.82 -25.66
N ARG A 185 7.28 -26.57 -25.87
CA ARG A 185 5.96 -26.34 -25.25
C ARG A 185 5.36 -24.95 -25.46
N LEU A 186 5.74 -24.26 -26.54
CA LEU A 186 5.26 -22.90 -26.83
C LEU A 186 3.72 -22.80 -26.83
N ARG A 187 3.03 -23.78 -27.41
CA ARG A 187 1.55 -23.81 -27.44
C ARG A 187 0.96 -23.74 -26.03
N ASP A 188 1.40 -24.64 -25.14
CA ASP A 188 0.84 -24.71 -23.78
C ASP A 188 1.16 -23.43 -22.99
N ARG A 189 2.34 -22.85 -23.22
CA ARG A 189 2.80 -21.57 -22.65
C ARG A 189 1.95 -20.39 -23.12
N LEU A 190 1.68 -20.29 -24.43
CA LEU A 190 0.83 -19.25 -24.99
C LEU A 190 -0.62 -19.36 -24.50
N VAL A 191 -1.15 -20.59 -24.40
CA VAL A 191 -2.48 -20.81 -23.82
C VAL A 191 -2.53 -20.26 -22.40
N LYS A 192 -1.53 -20.58 -21.56
CA LYS A 192 -1.41 -20.06 -20.19
C LYS A 192 -1.35 -18.53 -20.16
N ILE A 193 -0.49 -17.90 -20.96
CA ILE A 193 -0.36 -16.43 -21.02
C ILE A 193 -1.68 -15.76 -21.43
N ILE A 194 -2.35 -16.29 -22.46
CA ILE A 194 -3.63 -15.74 -22.93
C ILE A 194 -4.72 -15.92 -21.87
N THR A 195 -4.77 -17.08 -21.20
CA THR A 195 -5.75 -17.30 -20.12
C THR A 195 -5.48 -16.38 -18.95
N ASP A 196 -4.22 -16.23 -18.53
CA ASP A 196 -3.82 -15.38 -17.41
C ASP A 196 -4.16 -13.92 -17.73
N TYR A 197 -3.81 -13.42 -18.92
CA TYR A 197 -4.15 -12.07 -19.38
C TYR A 197 -5.67 -11.83 -19.46
N ARG A 198 -6.45 -12.82 -19.91
CA ARG A 198 -7.91 -12.75 -19.92
C ARG A 198 -8.48 -12.67 -18.50
N THR A 199 -7.95 -13.46 -17.56
CA THR A 199 -8.36 -13.41 -16.16
C THR A 199 -7.99 -12.08 -15.51
N GLU A 200 -6.78 -11.57 -15.75
CA GLU A 200 -6.33 -10.26 -15.27
C GLU A 200 -7.24 -9.15 -15.80
N THR A 201 -7.54 -9.15 -17.10
CA THR A 201 -8.44 -8.17 -17.72
C THR A 201 -9.84 -8.24 -17.12
N SER A 202 -10.38 -9.45 -16.94
CA SER A 202 -11.69 -9.67 -16.33
C SER A 202 -11.74 -9.20 -14.87
N LEU A 203 -10.68 -9.44 -14.10
CA LEU A 203 -10.54 -8.96 -12.72
C LEU A 203 -10.47 -7.44 -12.68
N ARG A 204 -9.67 -6.84 -13.57
CA ARG A 204 -9.53 -5.39 -13.66
C ARG A 204 -10.85 -4.71 -14.04
N HIS A 205 -11.63 -5.33 -14.92
CA HIS A 205 -12.97 -4.87 -15.26
C HIS A 205 -13.93 -4.96 -14.07
N GLY A 206 -14.01 -6.12 -13.42
CA GLY A 206 -14.85 -6.31 -12.23
C GLY A 206 -14.50 -5.35 -11.08
N CYS A 207 -13.21 -5.16 -10.79
CA CYS A 207 -12.76 -4.18 -9.81
C CYS A 207 -13.13 -2.75 -10.21
N ASN A 208 -13.05 -2.40 -11.50
CA ASN A 208 -13.44 -1.08 -11.99
C ASN A 208 -14.94 -0.83 -11.82
N ASP A 209 -15.77 -1.84 -12.09
CA ASP A 209 -17.23 -1.74 -11.95
C ASP A 209 -17.64 -1.61 -10.48
N ILE A 210 -17.01 -2.38 -9.57
CA ILE A 210 -17.20 -2.23 -8.12
C ILE A 210 -16.79 -0.83 -7.67
N LEU A 211 -15.62 -0.33 -8.09
CA LEU A 211 -15.15 1.00 -7.74
C LEU A 211 -16.09 2.10 -8.24
N LYS A 212 -16.64 1.97 -9.46
CA LYS A 212 -17.65 2.90 -9.99
C LYS A 212 -18.92 2.86 -9.16
N ALA A 213 -19.44 1.68 -8.86
CA ALA A 213 -20.63 1.52 -8.04
C ALA A 213 -20.43 2.10 -6.63
N ASP A 214 -19.28 1.83 -6.00
CA ASP A 214 -18.93 2.37 -4.68
C ASP A 214 -18.82 3.89 -4.69
N CYS A 215 -18.21 4.49 -5.72
CA CYS A 215 -18.16 5.94 -5.89
C CYS A 215 -19.57 6.56 -5.95
N VAL A 216 -20.48 5.96 -6.73
CA VAL A 216 -21.87 6.44 -6.82
C VAL A 216 -22.60 6.24 -5.49
N ASN A 217 -22.48 5.08 -4.87
CA ASN A 217 -23.11 4.77 -3.59
C ASN A 217 -22.64 5.71 -2.47
N LEU A 218 -21.34 5.98 -2.40
CA LEU A 218 -20.77 6.93 -1.45
C LEU A 218 -21.23 8.36 -1.74
N LEU A 219 -21.31 8.77 -3.01
CA LEU A 219 -21.83 10.08 -3.39
C LEU A 219 -23.28 10.25 -2.95
N VAL A 220 -24.14 9.24 -3.19
CA VAL A 220 -25.54 9.25 -2.78
C VAL A 220 -25.67 9.29 -1.26
N LYS A 221 -24.88 8.50 -0.53
CA LYS A 221 -24.84 8.53 0.95
C LYS A 221 -24.43 9.90 1.47
N CYS A 222 -23.33 10.47 0.98
CA CYS A 222 -22.87 11.81 1.33
C CYS A 222 -23.94 12.88 1.01
N PHE A 223 -24.61 12.77 -0.13
CA PHE A 223 -25.68 13.70 -0.49
C PHE A 223 -26.90 13.58 0.43
N ASN A 224 -27.29 12.36 0.79
CA ASN A 224 -28.39 12.12 1.72
C ASN A 224 -28.05 12.60 3.13
N GLU A 225 -26.81 12.42 3.60
CA GLU A 225 -26.34 12.98 4.86
C GLU A 225 -26.27 14.50 4.84
N ALA A 226 -25.76 15.10 3.77
CA ALA A 226 -25.72 16.56 3.61
C ALA A 226 -27.12 17.19 3.51
N LYS A 227 -28.12 16.44 3.03
CA LYS A 227 -29.54 16.85 3.03
C LYS A 227 -30.19 16.80 4.41
N ARG A 228 -29.62 16.07 5.38
CA ARG A 228 -30.18 16.00 6.73
C ARG A 228 -29.96 17.33 7.44
N GLY A 229 -31.00 17.79 8.12
CA GLY A 229 -30.90 18.94 9.01
C GLY A 229 -30.21 18.55 10.31
N ILE A 230 -29.29 19.38 10.77
CA ILE A 230 -28.71 19.29 12.10
C ILE A 230 -29.59 20.10 13.04
N CYS A 231 -30.24 19.43 13.99
CA CYS A 231 -30.98 20.10 15.05
C CYS A 231 -29.99 20.57 16.12
N ILE A 232 -30.05 21.86 16.43
CA ILE A 232 -29.36 22.51 17.53
C ILE A 232 -30.45 22.85 18.54
N SER A 233 -30.66 21.96 19.51
CA SER A 233 -31.45 22.25 20.71
C SER A 233 -30.58 23.00 21.70
N ASN A 234 -31.16 24.00 22.37
CA ASN A 234 -30.50 24.68 23.48
C ASN A 234 -30.65 23.78 24.72
N GLU A 235 -29.78 22.78 24.85
CA GLU A 235 -29.78 21.90 26.02
C GLU A 235 -28.89 22.49 27.11
N GLU A 236 -29.51 23.23 28.04
CA GLU A 236 -29.06 23.20 29.43
C GLU A 236 -29.57 21.94 30.17
N GLU A 237 -30.35 21.07 29.53
CA GLU A 237 -30.86 19.83 30.14
C GLU A 237 -30.81 18.64 29.18
N GLY A 238 -29.65 18.00 29.08
CA GLY A 238 -29.43 16.78 28.26
C GLY A 238 -28.64 15.66 28.95
N ALA A 239 -28.24 15.81 30.21
CA ALA A 239 -27.45 14.80 30.94
C ALA A 239 -28.30 13.67 31.59
N GLN A 240 -29.62 13.61 31.31
CA GLN A 240 -30.53 12.72 32.05
C GLN A 240 -31.30 11.69 31.19
N MET A 241 -31.03 11.57 29.89
CA MET A 241 -31.65 10.54 29.03
C MET A 241 -30.71 9.36 28.70
N GLN A 242 -29.55 9.27 29.36
CA GLN A 242 -28.55 8.21 29.16
C GLN A 242 -28.39 7.27 30.38
N ARG A 243 -29.39 7.18 31.28
CA ARG A 243 -29.32 6.25 32.43
C ARG A 243 -30.17 4.98 32.33
N ASP A 244 -31.09 4.85 31.37
CA ASP A 244 -31.97 3.67 31.30
C ASP A 244 -31.75 2.71 30.13
N ARG A 245 -30.58 2.78 29.46
CA ARG A 245 -30.16 1.74 28.48
C ARG A 245 -28.83 1.07 28.80
N SER A 246 -28.34 1.19 30.04
CA SER A 246 -27.17 0.44 30.50
C SER A 246 -27.57 -0.92 31.09
N ARG A 247 -28.21 -1.78 30.29
CA ARG A 247 -28.42 -3.22 30.56
C ARG A 247 -28.97 -3.93 29.32
N ASP A 248 -28.19 -3.94 28.25
CA ASP A 248 -27.83 -5.19 27.55
C ASP A 248 -27.13 -4.90 26.22
N SER A 249 -26.21 -5.81 25.89
CA SER A 249 -25.48 -5.96 24.62
C SER A 249 -24.17 -5.18 24.50
N GLN A 250 -23.09 -5.84 24.93
CA GLN A 250 -21.73 -5.59 24.44
C GLN A 250 -21.67 -5.88 22.93
N ALA A 251 -21.43 -4.86 22.12
CA ALA A 251 -20.88 -5.00 20.78
C ALA A 251 -20.10 -3.73 20.41
N THR A 252 -18.77 -3.86 20.41
CA THR A 252 -17.74 -3.03 19.75
C THR A 252 -18.21 -1.71 19.12
N GLU A 253 -18.13 -0.62 19.89
CA GLU A 253 -18.26 0.75 19.39
C GLU A 253 -17.00 1.17 18.62
N ARG A 254 -17.13 1.38 17.31
CA ARG A 254 -16.24 2.26 16.55
C ARG A 254 -16.58 3.69 16.94
N THR A 255 -15.68 4.31 17.70
CA THR A 255 -15.75 5.71 18.12
C THR A 255 -15.83 6.62 16.89
N VAL A 256 -17.02 7.12 16.57
CA VAL A 256 -17.18 8.23 15.63
C VAL A 256 -16.74 9.48 16.38
N ILE A 257 -15.50 9.89 16.16
CA ILE A 257 -15.01 11.19 16.59
C ILE A 257 -15.72 12.23 15.73
N THR A 258 -16.87 12.70 16.18
CA THR A 258 -17.45 13.98 15.78
C THR A 258 -16.43 15.05 16.14
N ARG A 259 -15.64 15.50 15.15
CA ARG A 259 -14.85 16.72 15.29
C ARG A 259 -15.84 17.87 15.43
N THR A 260 -16.06 18.31 16.67
CA THR A 260 -16.54 19.65 16.98
C THR A 260 -15.58 20.63 16.32
N VAL A 261 -15.96 21.16 15.17
CA VAL A 261 -15.31 22.33 14.60
C VAL A 261 -15.72 23.50 15.50
N GLU A 262 -14.81 23.95 16.36
CA GLU A 262 -14.94 25.24 17.03
C GLU A 262 -14.91 26.33 15.96
N VAL A 263 -16.09 26.70 15.47
CA VAL A 263 -16.26 27.88 14.63
C VAL A 263 -16.07 29.10 15.54
N LYS A 264 -14.88 29.72 15.49
CA LYS A 264 -14.66 31.07 16.02
C LYS A 264 -15.67 32.02 15.34
N SER A 265 -16.73 32.36 16.07
CA SER A 265 -17.81 33.22 15.62
C SER A 265 -17.34 34.67 15.47
N LYS A 266 -16.85 35.03 14.28
CA LYS A 266 -16.78 36.44 13.86
C LYS A 266 -18.17 36.80 13.33
N THR A 267 -19.05 37.23 14.23
CA THR A 267 -20.44 37.61 13.93
C THR A 267 -20.50 38.82 13.02
N ARG A 268 -20.71 38.61 11.72
CA ARG A 268 -21.24 39.60 10.79
C ARG A 268 -22.20 38.90 9.83
N GLY A 269 -23.46 38.85 10.24
CA GLY A 269 -24.55 38.20 9.54
C GLY A 269 -25.54 37.70 10.58
N ASP A 270 -26.58 38.49 10.83
CA ASP A 270 -27.69 38.14 11.71
C ASP A 270 -28.38 36.90 11.12
N ALA A 271 -28.07 35.71 11.63
CA ALA A 271 -28.60 34.46 11.10
C ALA A 271 -30.11 34.42 11.40
N ARG A 272 -30.93 34.37 10.34
CA ARG A 272 -32.40 34.48 10.41
C ARG A 272 -33.06 33.21 9.92
N CYS A 273 -34.24 32.92 10.48
CA CYS A 273 -35.07 31.83 9.99
C CYS A 273 -35.54 32.12 8.57
N CYS A 274 -35.39 31.15 7.66
CA CYS A 274 -35.79 31.31 6.26
C CYS A 274 -37.32 31.28 6.02
N VAL A 275 -38.14 31.08 7.05
CA VAL A 275 -39.62 31.08 6.97
C VAL A 275 -40.22 32.33 7.59
N CYS A 276 -39.86 32.67 8.83
CA CYS A 276 -40.41 33.85 9.51
C CYS A 276 -39.52 35.11 9.41
N PHE A 277 -38.29 34.99 8.90
CA PHE A 277 -37.29 36.06 8.80
C PHE A 277 -36.84 36.68 10.14
N ASP A 278 -37.27 36.12 11.27
CA ASP A 278 -36.82 36.53 12.60
C ASP A 278 -35.41 36.02 12.91
N PRO A 279 -34.65 36.71 13.80
CA PRO A 279 -33.32 36.26 14.22
C PRO A 279 -33.38 34.89 14.90
N LEU A 280 -32.45 33.99 14.59
CA LEU A 280 -32.35 32.66 15.23
C LEU A 280 -31.88 32.74 16.70
N SER A 281 -31.52 33.93 17.17
CA SER A 281 -31.03 34.25 18.51
C SER A 281 -32.14 34.28 19.58
N VAL A 282 -33.37 33.86 19.26
CA VAL A 282 -34.47 33.88 20.23
C VAL A 282 -34.24 32.80 21.29
N GLN A 283 -34.30 33.17 22.56
CA GLN A 283 -34.09 32.24 23.68
C GLN A 283 -35.13 31.10 23.63
N ASN A 284 -34.66 29.86 23.79
CA ASN A 284 -35.45 28.62 23.95
C ASN A 284 -36.15 28.04 22.71
N VAL A 285 -35.68 28.33 21.50
CA VAL A 285 -36.21 27.69 20.27
C VAL A 285 -35.16 26.75 19.69
N SER A 286 -35.55 25.50 19.40
CA SER A 286 -34.69 24.54 18.69
C SER A 286 -34.56 24.96 17.22
N VAL A 287 -33.31 25.00 16.73
CA VAL A 287 -32.99 25.46 15.36
C VAL A 287 -32.52 24.29 14.53
N ILE A 288 -32.99 24.17 13.29
CA ILE A 288 -32.45 23.21 12.31
C ILE A 288 -31.63 23.98 11.29
N ALA A 289 -30.36 23.60 11.14
CA ALA A 289 -29.48 24.09 10.09
C ALA A 289 -29.17 22.97 9.07
N PHE A 290 -29.13 23.32 7.79
CA PHE A 290 -28.80 22.40 6.70
C PHE A 290 -27.44 22.76 6.07
N PHE A 291 -26.81 21.79 5.40
CA PHE A 291 -25.54 21.99 4.72
C PHE A 291 -25.58 23.08 3.63
N CYS A 292 -26.75 23.36 3.06
CA CYS A 292 -26.99 24.46 2.13
C CYS A 292 -27.02 25.86 2.78
N CYS A 293 -26.57 25.98 4.03
CA CYS A 293 -26.55 27.21 4.84
C CYS A 293 -27.93 27.83 5.14
N HIS A 294 -29.02 27.10 4.90
CA HIS A 294 -30.36 27.50 5.32
C HIS A 294 -30.62 27.02 6.74
N ALA A 295 -31.26 27.89 7.54
CA ALA A 295 -31.60 27.60 8.92
C ALA A 295 -33.05 28.00 9.23
N TYR A 296 -33.69 27.21 10.09
CA TYR A 296 -35.11 27.32 10.39
C TYR A 296 -35.33 27.13 11.89
N HIS A 297 -36.32 27.80 12.47
CA HIS A 297 -36.89 27.33 13.74
C HIS A 297 -37.57 25.98 13.50
N MET A 298 -37.45 25.05 14.45
CA MET A 298 -38.09 23.74 14.41
C MET A 298 -39.58 23.85 14.10
N ASP A 299 -40.30 24.69 14.84
CA ASP A 299 -41.74 24.88 14.69
C ASP A 299 -42.10 25.44 13.31
N CYS A 300 -41.36 26.45 12.83
CA CYS A 300 -41.58 27.03 11.49
C CYS A 300 -41.32 26.03 10.36
N LEU A 301 -40.37 25.10 10.52
CA LEU A 301 -40.08 24.07 9.53
C LEU A 301 -41.16 22.97 9.56
N VAL A 302 -41.58 22.53 10.74
CA VAL A 302 -42.60 21.49 10.90
C VAL A 302 -43.97 21.98 10.41
N ASP A 303 -44.39 23.19 10.80
CA ASP A 303 -45.67 23.80 10.39
C ASP A 303 -45.77 23.97 8.86
N SER A 304 -44.67 24.38 8.24
CA SER A 304 -44.61 24.51 6.77
C SER A 304 -44.69 23.15 6.07
N MET A 305 -44.04 22.11 6.59
CA MET A 305 -44.16 20.75 6.05
C MET A 305 -45.58 20.17 6.13
N HIS A 306 -46.33 20.48 7.19
CA HIS A 306 -47.73 20.08 7.31
C HIS A 306 -48.63 20.82 6.29
N THR A 307 -48.41 22.12 6.07
CA THR A 307 -49.17 22.87 5.05
C THR A 307 -48.88 22.44 3.61
N PHE A 308 -47.67 21.93 3.33
CA PHE A 308 -47.33 21.35 2.01
C PHE A 308 -47.91 19.94 1.80
N SER A 309 -47.98 19.09 2.84
CA SER A 309 -48.59 17.76 2.72
C SER A 309 -50.10 17.86 2.43
N SER A 310 -50.82 18.77 3.10
CA SER A 310 -52.26 18.97 2.86
C SER A 310 -52.59 19.53 1.46
N LYS A 311 -51.64 20.20 0.80
CA LYS A 311 -51.82 20.70 -0.59
C LYS A 311 -51.59 19.62 -1.65
N LYS A 312 -50.81 18.57 -1.35
CA LYS A 312 -50.58 17.44 -2.27
C LYS A 312 -51.82 16.55 -2.42
N GLU A 313 -52.64 16.41 -1.37
CA GLU A 313 -53.89 15.64 -1.43
C GLU A 313 -55.01 16.35 -2.22
N ALA A 314 -54.97 17.68 -2.35
CA ALA A 314 -55.97 18.44 -3.10
C ALA A 314 -55.71 18.52 -4.63
N GLY A 315 -54.57 18.01 -5.11
CA GLY A 315 -54.13 18.15 -6.51
C GLY A 315 -54.35 16.93 -7.41
N VAL A 316 -54.94 15.83 -6.92
CA VAL A 316 -55.00 14.53 -7.63
C VAL A 316 -56.32 14.32 -8.41
N THR A 317 -56.88 15.36 -9.04
CA THR A 317 -58.09 15.18 -9.88
C THR A 317 -58.04 15.82 -11.27
N LEU A 318 -56.86 16.07 -11.85
CA LEU A 318 -56.84 16.49 -13.26
C LEU A 318 -55.49 16.29 -13.97
N ARG A 319 -55.04 15.04 -14.12
CA ARG A 319 -54.11 14.67 -15.19
C ARG A 319 -54.05 13.16 -15.46
N GLU A 320 -55.14 12.60 -15.99
CA GLU A 320 -55.03 11.43 -16.85
C GLU A 320 -54.73 11.89 -18.29
N GLN A 321 -53.97 11.06 -18.99
CA GLN A 321 -53.52 11.16 -20.39
C GLN A 321 -52.17 11.86 -20.61
N LEU A 322 -51.10 11.07 -20.56
CA LEU A 322 -50.20 10.83 -21.70
C LEU A 322 -49.13 9.78 -21.32
N SER A 323 -49.12 8.70 -22.10
CA SER A 323 -48.20 7.56 -22.08
C SER A 323 -46.79 7.93 -22.56
N GLY A 324 -45.75 7.32 -21.98
CA GLY A 324 -44.42 7.26 -22.58
C GLY A 324 -43.32 6.80 -21.60
N TYR A 325 -42.95 5.52 -21.71
CA TYR A 325 -41.69 4.86 -21.33
C TYR A 325 -40.79 5.48 -20.23
N GLY A 326 -40.60 4.74 -19.14
CA GLY A 326 -39.53 4.95 -18.15
C GLY A 326 -39.18 3.62 -17.50
N GLU A 327 -37.89 3.29 -17.51
CA GLU A 327 -37.29 2.05 -17.04
C GLU A 327 -37.44 1.85 -15.53
N ASP A 328 -37.57 0.59 -15.13
CA ASP A 328 -37.77 0.13 -13.76
C ASP A 328 -36.58 0.52 -12.86
N GLU A 329 -36.81 1.40 -11.89
CA GLU A 329 -35.96 1.55 -10.70
C GLU A 329 -36.55 0.66 -9.60
N ASP A 330 -35.90 -0.47 -9.36
CA ASP A 330 -36.16 -1.37 -8.24
C ASP A 330 -35.79 -0.65 -6.91
N ASP A 331 -36.80 -0.06 -6.26
CA ASP A 331 -36.74 0.39 -4.87
C ASP A 331 -36.78 -0.84 -3.94
N ASP A 332 -35.61 -1.39 -3.65
CA ASP A 332 -35.43 -2.41 -2.60
C ASP A 332 -35.26 -1.72 -1.24
N ASP A 333 -36.33 -1.09 -0.76
CA ASP A 333 -36.43 -0.52 0.60
C ASP A 333 -36.88 -1.61 1.57
N SER A 334 -35.96 -2.51 1.94
CA SER A 334 -36.17 -3.48 3.01
C SER A 334 -35.49 -3.04 4.32
N ASP A 335 -36.37 -2.79 5.29
CA ASP A 335 -36.18 -2.82 6.75
C ASP A 335 -35.21 -1.82 7.41
N ASP A 336 -35.79 -0.70 7.90
CA ASP A 336 -35.42 -0.15 9.21
C ASP A 336 -36.65 0.50 9.88
N ASN A 337 -37.48 -0.36 10.46
CA ASN A 337 -38.66 -0.01 11.22
C ASN A 337 -38.28 0.39 12.66
N HIS A 338 -37.69 1.56 12.88
CA HIS A 338 -37.71 2.20 14.21
C HIS A 338 -37.64 3.74 14.13
N SER A 339 -38.70 4.37 14.69
CA SER A 339 -38.95 5.81 14.91
C SER A 339 -39.48 6.61 13.70
N SER A 340 -40.78 6.89 13.76
CA SER A 340 -41.57 7.77 12.89
C SER A 340 -41.20 9.25 13.08
N VAL A 341 -39.93 9.61 12.91
CA VAL A 341 -39.50 11.02 12.88
C VAL A 341 -39.50 11.47 11.42
N PRO A 342 -40.28 12.50 11.04
CA PRO A 342 -40.27 13.00 9.67
C PRO A 342 -38.83 13.36 9.26
N ARG A 343 -38.36 12.85 8.11
CA ARG A 343 -37.04 13.24 7.57
C ARG A 343 -37.09 14.72 7.16
N LEU A 344 -36.66 15.61 8.05
CA LEU A 344 -36.61 17.06 7.85
C LEU A 344 -35.63 17.39 6.72
N ARG A 345 -36.08 18.11 5.70
CA ARG A 345 -35.30 18.55 4.53
C ARG A 345 -35.38 20.07 4.39
N CYS A 346 -34.37 20.69 3.80
CA CYS A 346 -34.41 22.13 3.51
C CYS A 346 -35.43 22.43 2.42
N ILE A 347 -36.51 23.13 2.77
CA ILE A 347 -37.63 23.45 1.86
C ILE A 347 -37.11 24.20 0.62
N LEU A 348 -36.26 25.21 0.80
CA LEU A 348 -35.75 26.04 -0.30
C LEU A 348 -34.91 25.27 -1.32
N CYS A 349 -34.14 24.28 -0.87
CA CYS A 349 -33.33 23.44 -1.76
C CYS A 349 -34.09 22.24 -2.33
N THR A 350 -35.18 21.80 -1.68
CA THR A 350 -36.05 20.74 -2.23
C THR A 350 -37.04 21.26 -3.27
N THR A 351 -37.47 22.52 -3.19
CA THR A 351 -38.38 23.12 -4.18
C THR A 351 -37.67 23.59 -5.45
N ALA A 352 -36.35 23.76 -5.41
CA ALA A 352 -35.54 24.21 -6.54
C ALA A 352 -35.07 23.05 -7.47
N ALA A 353 -35.30 21.80 -7.07
CA ALA A 353 -34.88 20.60 -7.79
C ALA A 353 -36.04 19.85 -8.47
N GLY A 354 -37.21 20.50 -8.61
CA GLY A 354 -38.42 19.95 -9.23
C GLY A 354 -38.71 20.53 -10.60
#